data_AF-A0AA91C8Y8-F1
#
_entry.id   AF-A0AA91C8Y8-F1
#
_cell.length_a   1.000
_cell.length_b   1.000
_cell.length_c   1.000
_cell.angle_alpha   90.00
_cell.angle_beta   90.00
_cell.angle_gamma   90.00
#
_symmetry.space_group_name_H-M   'P 1'
#
loop_
_entity.id
_entity.type
_entity.pdbx_description
1 polymer ?
#
loop_
_entity_poly.entity_id
_entity_poly.type
_entity_poly.pdbx_seq_one_letter_code
_entity_poly.pdbx_strand_id
1 'polypeptide(L)'
;MFDEEYERVIHPRRVGDIYLYTVRPGDNVYRIARNFNTKIEWIACMNKLDQQMMIYPDQQLYIPFIPQGPMPMVQSRDSYELYF
;
A
#
# COMPACT_ATOMS: atom_id res chain seq x y z
N MET A 1 -23.09 -10.72 -21.76
CA MET A 1 -22.27 -11.88 -21.36
C MET A 1 -20.83 -11.48 -21.63
N PHE A 2 -20.20 -10.89 -20.62
CA PHE A 2 -18.79 -10.49 -20.63
C PHE A 2 -18.13 -11.39 -19.59
N ASP A 3 -17.17 -12.20 -20.00
CA ASP A 3 -16.65 -13.29 -19.18
C ASP A 3 -15.82 -12.76 -18.00
N GLU A 4 -16.10 -13.29 -16.81
CA GLU A 4 -15.52 -12.97 -15.48
C GLU A 4 -13.98 -13.20 -15.39
N GLU A 5 -13.35 -13.68 -16.46
CA GLU A 5 -11.92 -14.00 -16.50
C GLU A 5 -11.03 -12.75 -16.61
N TYR A 6 -11.56 -11.61 -17.07
CA TYR A 6 -10.81 -10.34 -17.18
C TYR A 6 -10.51 -9.67 -15.84
N GLU A 7 -11.22 -10.00 -14.77
CA GLU A 7 -10.93 -9.47 -13.42
C GLU A 7 -9.80 -10.21 -12.69
N ARG A 8 -9.33 -11.35 -13.22
CA ARG A 8 -8.20 -12.11 -12.65
C ARG A 8 -6.82 -11.52 -12.96
N VAL A 9 -6.74 -10.32 -13.49
CA VAL A 9 -5.47 -9.61 -13.69
C VAL A 9 -5.36 -8.48 -12.66
N ILE A 10 -4.90 -8.86 -11.47
CA ILE A 10 -4.40 -7.95 -10.42
C ILE A 10 -5.49 -6.99 -9.90
N HIS A 11 -6.38 -7.47 -9.03
CA HIS A 11 -6.97 -6.58 -8.05
C HIS A 11 -5.89 -6.21 -7.03
N PRO A 12 -5.39 -4.96 -6.95
CA PRO A 12 -4.58 -4.56 -5.81
C PRO A 12 -5.47 -4.76 -4.58
N ARG A 13 -5.17 -5.78 -3.75
CA ARG A 13 -5.78 -5.91 -2.43
C ARG A 13 -5.55 -4.57 -1.74
N ARG A 14 -6.64 -3.81 -1.60
CA ARG A 14 -6.69 -2.37 -1.36
C ARG A 14 -5.49 -1.89 -0.54
N VAL A 15 -4.62 -1.10 -1.17
CA VAL A 15 -3.70 -0.24 -0.43
C VAL A 15 -4.60 0.64 0.43
N GLY A 16 -4.32 0.79 1.73
CA GLY A 16 -5.09 1.72 2.56
C GLY A 16 -4.94 3.16 2.07
N ASP A 17 -5.35 4.13 2.87
CA ASP A 17 -5.25 5.53 2.49
C ASP A 17 -3.83 5.91 2.04
N ILE A 18 -3.72 6.70 0.97
CA ILE A 18 -2.44 7.24 0.52
C ILE A 18 -2.35 8.67 1.02
N TYR A 19 -1.28 8.96 1.75
CA TYR A 19 -0.99 10.30 2.26
C TYR A 19 0.00 11.01 1.35
N LEU A 20 -0.20 12.32 1.15
CA LEU A 20 0.83 13.19 0.59
C LEU A 20 1.68 13.75 1.74
N TYR A 21 2.93 13.31 1.84
CA TYR A 21 3.87 13.71 2.89
C TYR A 21 4.93 14.66 2.33
N THR A 22 5.21 15.76 3.01
CA THR A 22 6.33 16.65 2.68
C THR A 22 7.54 16.30 3.55
N VAL A 23 8.63 15.93 2.90
CA VAL A 23 9.87 15.48 3.55
C VAL A 23 10.49 16.61 4.36
N ARG A 24 10.89 16.31 5.61
CA ARG A 24 11.54 17.27 6.51
C ARG A 24 13.05 17.05 6.54
N PRO A 25 13.84 18.08 6.89
CA PRO A 25 15.28 17.91 7.12
C PRO A 25 15.58 16.76 8.11
N GLY A 26 16.43 15.82 7.69
CA GLY A 26 16.83 14.66 8.48
C GLY A 26 15.89 13.45 8.39
N ASP A 27 14.83 13.51 7.57
CA ASP A 27 14.02 12.35 7.24
C ASP A 27 14.79 11.36 6.36
N ASN A 28 14.39 10.09 6.45
CA ASN A 28 14.76 9.06 5.48
C ASN A 28 13.55 8.13 5.27
N VAL A 29 13.56 7.41 4.16
CA VAL A 29 12.43 6.54 3.76
C VAL A 29 12.12 5.48 4.83
N TYR A 30 13.14 4.97 5.53
CA TYR A 30 12.96 3.99 6.60
C TYR A 30 12.13 4.54 7.78
N ARG A 31 12.46 5.75 8.26
CA ARG A 31 11.73 6.41 9.36
C ARG A 31 10.30 6.74 8.95
N ILE A 32 10.12 7.23 7.71
CA ILE A 32 8.79 7.53 7.17
C ILE A 32 7.97 6.24 7.09
N ALA A 33 8.51 5.17 6.52
CA ALA A 33 7.82 3.88 6.39
C ALA A 33 7.35 3.34 7.75
N ARG A 34 8.20 3.43 8.77
CA ARG A 34 7.86 3.02 10.14
C ARG A 34 6.73 3.87 10.73
N ASN A 35 6.78 5.19 10.56
CA ASN A 35 5.79 6.11 11.12
C ASN A 35 4.40 5.92 10.48
N PHE A 36 4.37 5.65 9.18
CA PHE A 36 3.14 5.43 8.41
C PHE A 36 2.74 3.95 8.32
N ASN A 37 3.40 3.08 9.09
CA ASN A 37 3.17 1.65 9.08
C ASN A 37 3.06 1.05 7.67
N THR A 38 4.10 1.22 6.88
CA THR A 38 4.14 0.77 5.49
C THR A 38 5.48 0.17 5.12
N LYS A 39 5.56 -0.32 3.89
CA LYS A 39 6.75 -0.95 3.33
C LYS A 39 7.58 0.06 2.55
N ILE A 40 8.90 0.00 2.73
CA ILE A 40 9.87 0.88 2.06
C ILE A 40 9.78 0.70 0.55
N GLU A 41 9.63 -0.53 0.09
CA GLU A 41 9.55 -0.89 -1.32
C GLU A 41 8.33 -0.24 -1.98
N TRP A 42 7.24 -0.07 -1.23
CA TRP A 42 6.02 0.55 -1.74
C TRP A 42 6.18 2.07 -1.87
N ILE A 43 6.80 2.72 -0.89
CA ILE A 43 7.16 4.14 -1.00
C ILE A 43 8.09 4.36 -2.20
N ALA A 44 9.12 3.51 -2.34
CA ALA A 44 10.09 3.62 -3.43
C ALA A 44 9.44 3.44 -4.81
N CYS A 45 8.63 2.39 -4.97
CA CYS A 45 7.92 2.13 -6.22
C CYS A 45 6.95 3.27 -6.58
N MET A 46 6.17 3.74 -5.60
CA MET A 46 5.13 4.74 -5.82
C MET A 46 5.71 6.13 -6.17
N ASN A 47 6.89 6.45 -5.63
CA ASN A 47 7.56 7.73 -5.86
C ASN A 47 8.73 7.64 -6.85
N LYS A 48 8.91 6.49 -7.51
CA LYS A 48 9.99 6.22 -8.46
C LYS A 48 11.38 6.51 -7.89
N LEU A 49 11.58 6.17 -6.62
CA LEU A 49 12.89 6.30 -5.98
C LEU A 49 13.84 5.23 -6.52
N ASP A 50 15.10 5.60 -6.63
CA ASP A 50 16.18 4.69 -7.01
C ASP A 50 16.56 3.72 -5.87
N GLN A 51 17.55 2.88 -6.11
CA GLN A 51 18.05 1.93 -5.11
C GLN A 51 18.71 2.62 -3.91
N GLN A 52 19.17 3.86 -4.08
CA GLN A 52 19.75 4.68 -3.04
C GLN A 52 18.68 5.31 -2.14
N MET A 53 17.41 5.32 -2.58
CA MET A 53 16.26 5.83 -1.85
C MET A 53 16.46 7.27 -1.36
N MET A 54 17.16 8.09 -2.15
CA MET A 54 17.45 9.47 -1.80
C MET A 54 16.18 10.31 -1.83
N ILE A 55 15.98 11.08 -0.76
CA ILE A 55 14.90 12.05 -0.61
C ILE A 55 15.45 13.37 -0.08
N TYR A 56 14.82 14.47 -0.45
CA TYR A 56 15.28 15.82 -0.10
C TYR A 56 14.22 16.58 0.68
N PRO A 57 14.61 17.53 1.56
CA PRO A 57 13.66 18.42 2.20
C PRO A 57 12.71 19.08 1.20
N ASP A 58 11.45 19.28 1.61
CA ASP A 58 10.35 19.85 0.83
C ASP A 58 9.86 19.00 -0.36
N GLN A 59 10.47 17.84 -0.59
CA GLN A 59 9.97 16.87 -1.56
C GLN A 59 8.62 16.29 -1.09
N GLN A 60 7.67 16.19 -2.01
CA GLN A 60 6.40 15.52 -1.74
C GLN A 60 6.48 14.04 -2.11
N LEU A 61 6.04 13.18 -1.20
CA LEU A 61 5.99 11.73 -1.36
C LEU A 61 4.58 11.20 -1.12
N TYR A 62 4.14 10.30 -1.98
CA TYR A 62 2.97 9.46 -1.77
C TYR A 62 3.33 8.31 -0.83
N ILE A 63 2.73 8.29 0.35
CA ILE A 63 2.99 7.28 1.38
C ILE A 63 1.74 6.42 1.54
N PRO A 64 1.76 5.16 1.08
CA PRO A 64 0.64 4.25 1.27
C PRO A 64 0.57 3.82 2.74
N PHE A 65 -0.57 3.99 3.40
CA PHE A 65 -0.80 3.47 4.75
C PHE A 65 -1.41 2.08 4.69
N ILE A 66 -0.94 1.20 5.57
CA ILE A 66 -1.51 -0.15 5.71
C ILE A 66 -2.12 -0.23 7.11
N PRO A 67 -3.44 -0.28 7.26
CA PRO A 67 -4.04 -0.47 8.58
C PRO A 67 -3.61 -1.82 9.17
N GLN A 68 -3.07 -1.81 10.39
CA GLN A 68 -2.85 -3.04 11.16
C GLN A 68 -4.17 -3.50 11.77
N GLY A 69 -4.89 -4.31 11.00
CA GLY A 69 -5.98 -5.14 11.47
C GLY A 69 -6.01 -6.39 10.60
N PRO A 70 -6.81 -7.42 10.94
CA PRO A 70 -7.20 -8.36 9.91
C PRO A 70 -7.82 -7.51 8.80
N MET A 71 -7.15 -7.45 7.64
CA MET A 71 -7.85 -7.10 6.40
C MET A 71 -9.12 -7.91 6.45
N PRO A 72 -10.34 -7.32 6.31
CA PRO A 72 -11.54 -8.11 6.27
C PRO A 72 -11.25 -9.20 5.25
N MET A 73 -11.06 -10.42 5.75
CA MET A 73 -10.82 -11.56 4.90
C MET A 73 -12.01 -11.48 3.97
N VAL A 74 -11.76 -11.38 2.66
CA VAL A 74 -12.81 -11.70 1.71
C VAL A 74 -13.28 -13.05 2.21
N GLN A 75 -14.45 -13.10 2.86
CA GLN A 75 -15.05 -14.37 3.23
C GLN A 75 -15.16 -15.04 1.88
N SER A 76 -14.27 -16.00 1.64
CA SER A 76 -14.34 -16.83 0.46
C SER A 76 -15.79 -17.30 0.43
N ARG A 77 -16.43 -17.15 -0.71
CA ARG A 77 -17.86 -17.39 -0.87
C ARG A 77 -18.26 -18.84 -0.51
N ASP A 78 -17.26 -19.70 -0.28
CA ASP A 78 -17.35 -21.07 0.21
C ASP A 78 -17.60 -21.19 1.72
N SER A 79 -17.58 -20.10 2.50
CA SER A 79 -17.82 -20.14 3.96
C SER A 79 -19.29 -20.10 4.39
N TYR A 80 -20.23 -20.18 3.43
CA TYR A 80 -21.67 -20.26 3.67
C TYR A 80 -22.29 -21.67 3.50
N GLU A 81 -21.49 -22.73 3.27
CA GLU A 81 -22.03 -24.09 3.09
C GLU A 81 -22.36 -24.85 4.40
N LEU A 82 -22.23 -24.24 5.58
CA LEU A 82 -22.62 -24.87 6.85
C LEU A 82 -23.97 -24.42 7.40
N TYR A 83 -24.80 -23.81 6.56
CA TYR A 83 -26.19 -23.50 6.87
C TYR A 83 -27.15 -24.10 5.85
N PHE A 84 -27.03 -25.39 5.51
CA PHE A 84 -28.14 -26.25 5.06
C PHE A 84 -27.85 -27.70 5.42
#